data_AF-R7UFC5-F1
#
_entry.id   AF-R7UFC5-F1
#
_cell.length_a   1.000
_cell.length_b   1.000
_cell.length_c   1.000
_cell.angle_alpha   90.00
_cell.angle_beta   90.00
_cell.angle_gamma   90.00
#
_symmetry.space_group_name_H-M   'P 1'
#
loop_
_entity.id
_entity.type
_entity.pdbx_description
1 polymer ?
#
loop_
_entity_poly.entity_id
_entity_poly.type
_entity_poly.pdbx_seq_one_letter_code
_entity_poly.pdbx_strand_id
1 'polypeptide(L)' 'ECINTIGSYTCRCDHGYELHPNGASCQDIDECERGMYEVDCHICVNLIGGFTCLCNDTYILDPN' A
#
# COMPACT_ATOMS: atom_id res chain seq x y z
N GLU A 1 -4.53 14.84 0.36
CA GLU A 1 -4.61 16.32 0.23
C GLU A 1 -4.59 16.73 -1.25
N CYS A 2 -5.50 17.60 -1.72
CA CYS A 2 -5.46 18.08 -3.11
C CYS A 2 -4.79 19.45 -3.22
N ILE A 3 -3.71 19.51 -4.01
CA ILE A 3 -2.88 20.68 -4.22
C ILE A 3 -3.27 21.29 -5.57
N ASN A 4 -3.85 22.48 -5.57
CA ASN A 4 -4.17 23.19 -6.81
C ASN A 4 -2.87 23.65 -7.50
N THR A 5 -2.72 23.35 -8.78
CA THR A 5 -1.60 23.80 -9.63
C THR A 5 -2.11 24.84 -10.64
N ILE A 6 -1.23 25.61 -11.29
CA ILE A 6 -1.68 26.63 -12.25
C ILE A 6 -2.33 25.92 -13.46
N GLY A 7 -3.66 26.03 -13.57
CA GLY A 7 -4.45 25.42 -14.64
C GLY A 7 -4.93 23.99 -14.37
N SER A 8 -4.65 23.40 -13.21
CA SER A 8 -5.09 22.04 -12.84
C SER A 8 -5.14 21.85 -11.31
N TYR A 9 -5.48 20.66 -10.85
CA TYR A 9 -5.34 20.27 -9.46
C TYR A 9 -4.70 18.89 -9.40
N THR A 10 -3.75 18.71 -8.48
CA THR A 10 -3.09 17.43 -8.25
C THR A 10 -3.48 16.94 -6.87
N CYS A 11 -4.33 15.92 -6.84
CA CYS A 11 -4.64 15.23 -5.60
C CYS A 11 -3.47 14.32 -5.21
N ARG A 12 -2.82 14.65 -4.10
CA ARG A 12 -1.81 13.81 -3.46
C ARG A 12 -2.52 12.90 -2.47
N CYS A 13 -2.44 11.61 -2.72
CA CYS A 13 -2.89 10.61 -1.78
C CYS A 13 -1.83 10.38 -0.71
N ASP A 14 -2.27 9.98 0.48
CA ASP A 14 -1.36 9.65 1.57
C ASP A 14 -0.58 8.37 1.20
N HIS A 15 0.48 8.08 1.95
CA HIS A 15 1.25 6.85 1.71
C HIS A 15 0.34 5.62 1.85
N GLY A 16 0.47 4.64 0.96
CA GLY A 16 -0.44 3.48 0.86
C GLY A 16 -1.70 3.74 0.02
N TYR A 17 -1.83 4.92 -0.60
CA TYR A 17 -2.98 5.25 -1.47
C TYR A 17 -2.52 5.78 -2.84
N GLU A 18 -3.25 5.40 -3.88
CA GLU A 18 -3.05 5.92 -5.25
C GLU A 18 -4.24 6.75 -5.70
N LEU A 19 -3.97 7.71 -6.58
CA LEU A 19 -5.01 8.52 -7.17
C LEU A 19 -5.81 7.64 -8.12
N HIS A 20 -7.11 7.47 -7.84
CA HIS A 20 -8.01 6.77 -8.73
C HIS A 20 -7.96 7.44 -10.11
N PRO A 21 -8.09 6.69 -11.23
CA PRO A 21 -8.06 7.25 -12.58
C PRO A 21 -9.11 8.32 -12.89
N ASN A 22 -10.05 8.57 -11.98
CA ASN A 22 -11.03 9.66 -12.06
C ASN A 22 -10.45 11.01 -11.56
N GLY A 23 -9.25 11.01 -10.96
CA GLY A 23 -8.58 12.19 -10.41
C GLY A 23 -9.22 12.78 -9.16
N ALA A 24 -10.30 12.20 -8.64
CA ALA A 24 -11.14 12.80 -7.60
C ALA A 24 -11.07 12.09 -6.24
N SER A 25 -10.58 10.85 -6.21
CA SER A 25 -10.54 10.02 -4.99
C SER A 25 -9.22 9.27 -4.87
N CYS A 26 -8.78 9.06 -3.64
CA CYS A 26 -7.68 8.16 -3.33
C CYS A 26 -8.24 6.77 -3.06
N GLN A 27 -7.71 5.77 -3.75
CA GLN A 27 -8.00 4.38 -3.44
C GLN A 27 -6.78 3.77 -2.75
N ASP A 28 -7.05 2.79 -1.90
CA ASP A 28 -6.01 2.00 -1.25
C ASP A 28 -5.17 1.27 -2.30
N ILE A 29 -3.85 1.26 -2.12
CA ILE A 29 -2.94 0.49 -2.97
C ILE A 29 -2.92 -0.92 -2.40
N ASP A 30 -3.38 -1.91 -3.16
CA ASP A 30 -3.20 -3.29 -2.75
C ASP A 30 -1.74 -3.72 -2.95
N GLU A 31 -0.92 -3.59 -1.90
CA GLU A 31 0.49 -3.98 -1.99
C GLU A 31 0.66 -5.49 -2.18
N CYS A 32 -0.33 -6.30 -1.79
CA CYS A 32 -0.32 -7.75 -1.98
C CYS A 32 -0.51 -8.14 -3.45
N GLU A 33 -1.44 -7.48 -4.16
CA GLU A 33 -1.61 -7.68 -5.61
C GLU A 33 -0.44 -7.13 -6.41
N ARG A 34 0.18 -6.04 -5.94
CA ARG A 34 1.31 -5.40 -6.64
C ARG A 34 2.66 -6.04 -6.34
N GLY A 35 2.73 -6.98 -5.39
CA GLY A 35 3.99 -7.59 -4.95
C GLY A 35 4.93 -6.57 -4.28
N MET A 36 4.38 -5.52 -3.66
CA MET A 36 5.12 -4.45 -2.99
C MET A 36 5.26 -4.74 -1.48
N TYR A 37 5.58 -5.98 -1.13
CA TYR A 37 5.76 -6.43 0.24
C TYR A 37 7.15 -7.04 0.46
N GLU A 38 7.56 -7.22 1.72
CA GLU A 38 8.86 -7.78 2.09
C GLU A 38 9.04 -9.22 1.58
N VAL A 39 10.24 -9.57 1.12
CA VAL A 39 10.52 -10.90 0.53
C VAL A 39 10.22 -12.07 1.50
N ASP A 40 10.27 -11.80 2.81
CA ASP A 40 10.01 -12.78 3.88
C ASP A 40 8.52 -12.81 4.33
N CYS A 41 7.63 -12.17 3.57
CA CYS A 41 6.20 -12.17 3.85
C CYS A 41 5.55 -13.46 3.34
N HIS A 42 5.26 -14.40 4.25
CA HIS A 42 4.55 -15.63 3.88
C HIS A 42 3.10 -15.38 3.44
N ILE A 43 2.38 -14.55 4.20
CA ILE A 43 1.00 -14.20 3.92
C ILE A 43 0.88 -12.68 3.97
N CYS A 44 0.65 -12.07 2.80
CA CYS A 44 0.32 -10.65 2.71
C CYS A 44 -1.19 -10.46 2.92
N VAL A 45 -1.55 -9.51 3.77
CA VAL A 45 -2.94 -9.08 3.99
C VAL A 45 -3.02 -7.58 3.75
N ASN A 46 -3.78 -7.20 2.72
CA ASN A 46 -4.01 -5.80 2.41
C ASN A 46 -4.95 -5.17 3.45
N LEU A 47 -4.62 -3.96 3.91
CA LEU A 47 -5.37 -3.17 4.88
C LEU A 47 -5.66 -1.79 4.29
N ILE A 48 -6.68 -1.10 4.81
CA ILE A 48 -6.93 0.27 4.36
C ILE A 48 -5.79 1.18 4.86
N GLY A 49 -4.98 1.67 3.92
CA GLY A 49 -3.82 2.53 4.14
C GLY A 49 -2.48 1.81 4.16
N GLY A 50 -2.41 0.55 3.75
CA GLY A 50 -1.17 -0.22 3.62
C GLY A 50 -1.40 -1.71 3.80
N PHE A 51 -0.36 -2.47 4.13
CA PHE A 51 -0.47 -3.93 4.28
C PHE A 51 0.12 -4.41 5.61
N THR A 52 -0.26 -5.63 6.01
CA THR A 52 0.43 -6.38 7.06
C THR A 52 0.89 -7.73 6.53
N CYS A 53 2.05 -8.15 7.00
CA CYS A 53 2.59 -9.48 6.75
C CYS A 53 2.33 -10.37 7.95
N LEU A 54 1.74 -11.53 7.69
CA LEU A 54 1.60 -12.59 8.67
C LEU A 54 2.64 -13.67 8.34
N CYS A 55 3.53 -13.92 9.28
CA CYS A 55 4.38 -15.09 9.25
C CYS A 55 3.55 -16.27 9.76
N ASN A 56 3.58 -17.39 9.05
CA ASN A 56 3.13 -18.65 9.63
C ASN A 56 4.06 -19.00 10.80
N ASP A 57 3.51 -19.12 12.01
CA ASP A 57 4.21 -19.50 13.25
C ASP A 57 4.99 -20.83 13.17
N THR A 58 4.97 -21.55 12.05
CA THR A 58 5.83 -22.72 11.83
C THR A 58 7.27 -22.39 11.43
N TYR A 59 7.58 -21.13 11.07
CA TYR A 59 8.96 -20.70 10.84
C TYR A 59 9.50 -19.99 12.06
N ILE A 60 10.21 -20.77 12.88
CA ILE A 60 11.12 -20.26 13.90
C ILE A 60 12.11 -19.35 13.15
N LEU A 61 12.17 -18.07 13.52
CA LEU A 61 13.32 -17.22 13.20
C LEU A 61 14.54 -18.00 13.70
N ASP A 62 15.34 -18.56 12.79
CA ASP A 62 16.59 -19.22 13.18
C ASP A 62 17.48 -18.13 13.79
N PRO A 63 17.81 -18.21 15.09
CA PRO A 63 18.77 -17.30 15.67
C PRO A 63 20.17 -17.86 15.37
N ASN A 64 20.67 -17.63 14.15
CA ASN A 64 22.10 -17.68 13.84
C ASN A 64 22.53 -16.63 12.83
#